data_AF-F5NS71-F1
#
_entry.id   AF-F5NS71-F1
#
_cell.length_a   1.000
_cell.length_b   1.000
_cell.length_c   1.000
_cell.angle_alpha   90.00
_cell.angle_beta   90.00
_cell.angle_gamma   90.00
#
_symmetry.space_group_name_H-M   'P 1'
#
loop_
_entity.id
_entity.type
_entity.pdbx_description
1 polymer ?
#
loop_
_entity_poly.entity_id
_entity_poly.type
_entity_poly.pdbx_seq_one_letter_code
_entity_poly.pdbx_strand_id
1 'polypeptide(L)'
;MVAARMGRNRSKPLRKNWESVKEQVMRKALRAKFEQHAELRVLLLATAPAKLVEHTENDAYWGDGGNGKGKNRLGYLLMELREQLAIEK
;
A
#
# COMPACT_ATOMS: atom_id res chain seq x y z
N MET A 1 9.09 -12.51 -9.28
CA MET A 1 8.93 -12.74 -7.81
C MET A 1 10.25 -12.88 -7.01
N VAL A 2 11.44 -12.61 -7.57
CA VAL A 2 12.72 -12.82 -6.87
C VAL A 2 12.85 -11.96 -5.61
N ALA A 3 12.56 -10.65 -5.70
CA ALA A 3 12.60 -9.75 -4.55
C ALA A 3 11.68 -10.18 -3.40
N ALA A 4 10.42 -10.51 -3.70
CA ALA A 4 9.46 -10.97 -2.69
C ALA A 4 9.85 -12.30 -2.04
N ARG A 5 10.51 -13.20 -2.78
CA ARG A 5 11.05 -14.45 -2.22
C ARG A 5 12.20 -14.17 -1.27
N MET A 6 13.14 -13.32 -1.68
CA MET A 6 14.29 -12.94 -0.85
C MET A 6 13.87 -12.18 0.41
N GLY A 7 12.96 -11.20 0.28
CA GLY A 7 12.48 -10.37 1.38
C GLY A 7 11.65 -11.12 2.42
N ARG A 8 11.07 -12.27 2.07
CA ARG A 8 10.37 -13.15 3.03
C ARG A 8 11.32 -13.97 3.90
N ASN A 9 12.60 -14.07 3.55
CA ASN A 9 13.58 -14.79 4.36
C ASN A 9 13.93 -14.00 5.62
N ARG A 10 13.33 -14.40 6.76
CA ARG A 10 13.58 -13.77 8.08
C ARG A 10 14.93 -14.12 8.70
N SER A 11 15.74 -14.99 8.06
CA SER A 11 17.12 -15.25 8.50
C SER A 11 18.06 -14.08 8.20
N LYS A 12 17.65 -13.14 7.34
CA LYS A 12 18.40 -11.92 7.06
C LYS A 12 18.03 -10.84 8.08
N PRO A 13 19.01 -10.04 8.54
CA PRO A 13 18.74 -8.99 9.52
C PRO A 13 17.78 -7.94 8.94
N LEU A 14 16.70 -7.69 9.66
CA LEU A 14 15.79 -6.58 9.36
C LEU A 14 16.30 -5.30 10.02
N ARG A 15 15.90 -4.15 9.47
CA ARG A 15 16.08 -2.86 10.15
C ARG A 15 15.41 -2.93 11.53
N LYS A 16 16.10 -2.48 12.58
CA LYS A 16 15.61 -2.55 13.97
C LYS A 16 14.21 -1.95 14.16
N ASN A 17 13.90 -0.91 13.39
CA ASN A 17 12.62 -0.20 13.41
C ASN A 17 11.68 -0.58 12.24
N TRP A 18 11.88 -1.73 11.60
CA TRP A 18 11.13 -2.10 10.39
C TRP A 18 9.61 -2.02 10.58
N GLU A 19 9.09 -2.55 11.68
CA GLU A 19 7.64 -2.57 11.95
C GLU A 19 7.04 -1.17 12.06
N SER A 20 7.80 -0.17 12.51
CA SER A 20 7.33 1.21 12.62
C SER A 20 7.52 2.03 11.34
N VAL A 21 8.45 1.65 10.46
CA VAL A 21 8.74 2.42 9.23
C VAL A 21 8.15 1.82 7.96
N LYS A 22 7.69 0.56 7.97
CA LYS A 22 7.18 -0.12 6.76
C LYS A 22 6.05 0.64 6.06
N GLU A 23 5.17 1.28 6.81
CA GLU A 23 4.09 2.12 6.24
C GLU A 23 4.62 3.40 5.61
N GLN A 24 5.63 4.03 6.21
CA GLN A 24 6.27 5.22 5.61
C GLN A 24 6.98 4.87 4.30
N VAL A 25 7.67 3.72 4.28
CA VAL A 25 8.32 3.19 3.07
C VAL A 25 7.29 2.89 1.99
N MET A 26 6.18 2.23 2.35
CA MET A 26 5.10 1.93 1.42
C MET A 26 4.43 3.21 0.89
N ARG A 27 4.13 4.17 1.76
CA ARG A 27 3.57 5.47 1.38
C ARG A 27 4.44 6.19 0.36
N LYS A 28 5.76 6.22 0.57
CA LYS A 28 6.71 6.82 -0.38
C LYS A 28 6.66 6.11 -1.74
N ALA A 29 6.61 4.78 -1.75
CA ALA A 29 6.54 4.00 -2.99
C ALA A 29 5.20 4.21 -3.73
N LEU A 30 4.07 4.25 -3.00
CA LEU A 30 2.77 4.53 -3.58
C LEU A 30 2.73 5.93 -4.18
N ARG A 31 3.16 6.95 -3.43
CA ARG A 31 3.24 8.32 -3.94
C ARG A 31 4.05 8.40 -5.23
N ALA A 32 5.25 7.83 -5.25
CA ALA A 32 6.06 7.79 -6.47
C ALA A 32 5.32 7.10 -7.64
N LYS A 33 4.68 5.95 -7.39
CA LYS A 33 3.90 5.22 -8.41
C LYS A 33 2.78 6.07 -9.02
N PHE A 34 2.06 6.85 -8.22
CA PHE A 34 0.94 7.66 -8.73
C PHE A 34 1.37 9.05 -9.23
N GLU A 35 2.48 9.61 -8.75
CA GLU A 35 3.03 10.87 -9.28
C GLU A 35 3.73 10.66 -10.64
N GLN A 36 4.42 9.53 -10.82
CA GLN A 36 5.16 9.23 -12.06
C GLN A 36 4.24 8.85 -13.23
N HIS A 37 2.99 8.46 -12.94
CA HIS A 37 2.05 7.92 -13.91
C HIS A 37 0.71 8.65 -13.82
N ALA A 38 0.51 9.67 -14.66
CA ALA A 38 -0.67 10.52 -14.64
C ALA A 38 -1.98 9.74 -14.84
N GLU A 39 -1.96 8.71 -15.68
CA GLU A 39 -3.08 7.80 -15.91
C GLU A 39 -3.49 7.05 -14.65
N LEU A 40 -2.51 6.62 -13.84
CA LEU A 40 -2.78 5.96 -12.57
C LEU A 40 -3.30 6.94 -11.53
N ARG A 41 -2.79 8.19 -11.51
CA ARG A 41 -3.31 9.25 -10.63
C ARG A 41 -4.79 9.51 -10.91
N VAL A 42 -5.16 9.68 -12.18
CA VAL A 42 -6.57 9.88 -12.58
C VAL A 42 -7.41 8.69 -12.16
N LEU A 43 -6.94 7.46 -12.39
CA LEU A 43 -7.66 6.25 -11.99
C LEU A 43 -7.86 6.17 -10.46
N LEU A 44 -6.84 6.51 -9.66
CA LEU A 44 -6.94 6.52 -8.21
C LEU A 44 -7.95 7.55 -7.71
N LEU A 45 -7.92 8.77 -8.26
CA LEU A 45 -8.87 9.83 -7.93
C LEU A 45 -10.32 9.42 -8.29
N ALA A 46 -10.51 8.78 -9.44
CA ALA A 46 -11.81 8.31 -9.91
C ALA A 46 -12.45 7.24 -9.00
N THR A 47 -11.69 6.62 -8.10
CA THR A 47 -12.24 5.68 -7.12
C THR A 47 -13.01 6.36 -5.99
N ALA A 48 -12.92 7.69 -5.82
CA ALA A 48 -13.68 8.38 -4.79
C ALA A 48 -15.18 8.41 -5.10
N PRO A 49 -16.06 8.28 -4.09
CA PRO A 49 -15.79 8.15 -2.66
C PRO A 49 -15.68 6.68 -2.18
N ALA A 50 -15.51 5.72 -3.10
CA ALA A 50 -15.51 4.30 -2.75
C ALA A 50 -14.32 3.92 -1.86
N LYS A 51 -14.55 2.88 -1.03
CA LYS A 51 -13.52 2.26 -0.20
C LYS A 51 -12.71 1.26 -1.03
N LEU A 52 -11.38 1.34 -0.95
CA LEU A 52 -10.49 0.39 -1.59
C LEU A 52 -10.11 -0.74 -0.62
N VAL A 53 -10.29 -1.98 -1.05
CA VAL A 53 -9.96 -3.19 -0.29
C VAL A 53 -9.10 -4.10 -1.14
N GLU A 54 -7.90 -4.42 -0.66
CA GLU A 54 -7.04 -5.45 -1.25
C GLU A 54 -7.49 -6.81 -0.72
N HIS A 55 -8.25 -7.54 -1.53
CA HIS A 55 -8.80 -8.84 -1.15
C HIS A 55 -7.80 -9.96 -1.45
N THR A 56 -7.23 -10.55 -0.39
CA THR A 56 -6.22 -11.62 -0.53
C THR A 56 -6.11 -12.49 0.71
N GLU A 57 -6.10 -13.80 0.52
CA GLU A 57 -5.87 -14.79 1.59
C GLU A 57 -4.41 -14.83 2.05
N ASN A 58 -3.49 -14.25 1.28
CA ASN A 58 -2.04 -14.41 1.50
C ASN A 58 -1.42 -13.34 2.39
N ASP A 59 -2.13 -12.23 2.65
CA ASP A 59 -1.60 -11.09 3.40
C ASP A 59 -2.70 -10.39 4.22
N ALA A 60 -2.73 -10.65 5.52
CA ALA A 60 -3.66 -10.02 6.45
C ALA A 60 -3.18 -8.66 6.99
N TYR A 61 -1.96 -8.20 6.65
CA TYR A 61 -1.48 -6.88 7.07
C TYR A 61 -1.79 -5.82 6.01
N TRP A 62 -1.33 -6.05 4.78
CA TRP A 62 -1.56 -5.11 3.68
C TRP A 62 -2.96 -5.28 3.08
N GLY A 63 -3.46 -6.51 3.01
CA GLY A 63 -4.81 -6.84 2.57
C GLY A 63 -5.79 -7.18 3.70
N ASP A 64 -6.95 -7.65 3.31
CA ASP A 64 -8.06 -8.01 4.20
C ASP A 64 -8.02 -9.47 4.69
N GLY A 65 -7.01 -10.25 4.29
CA GLY A 65 -6.84 -11.64 4.69
C GLY A 65 -7.87 -12.62 4.09
N GLY A 66 -8.64 -12.22 3.07
CA GLY A 66 -9.62 -13.06 2.37
C GLY A 66 -10.93 -13.28 3.13
N ASN A 67 -10.93 -13.02 4.44
CA ASN A 67 -12.10 -13.11 5.32
C ASN A 67 -12.54 -11.74 5.86
N GLY A 68 -11.97 -10.65 5.35
CA GLY A 68 -12.28 -9.28 5.77
C GLY A 68 -11.70 -8.86 7.12
N LYS A 69 -10.94 -9.72 7.82
CA LYS A 69 -10.39 -9.44 9.17
C LYS A 69 -8.96 -8.89 9.14
N GLY A 70 -8.32 -8.87 7.97
CA GLY A 70 -7.02 -8.25 7.77
C GLY A 70 -7.09 -6.72 7.91
N LYS A 71 -5.91 -6.10 8.06
CA LYS A 71 -5.81 -4.67 8.35
C LYS A 71 -6.05 -3.78 7.14
N ASN A 72 -6.00 -4.33 5.92
CA ASN A 72 -6.16 -3.61 4.65
C ASN A 72 -5.33 -2.31 4.56
N ARG A 73 -4.13 -2.30 5.16
CA ARG A 73 -3.32 -1.06 5.27
C ARG A 73 -2.98 -0.48 3.91
N LEU A 74 -2.84 -1.31 2.88
CA LEU A 74 -2.59 -0.85 1.52
C LEU A 74 -3.75 -0.01 0.98
N GLY A 75 -4.99 -0.51 1.11
CA GLY A 75 -6.19 0.21 0.73
C GLY A 75 -6.33 1.54 1.48
N TYR A 76 -6.06 1.55 2.79
CA TYR A 76 -6.05 2.77 3.59
C TYR A 76 -5.02 3.80 3.10
N LEU A 77 -3.78 3.39 2.84
CA LEU A 77 -2.74 4.30 2.35
C LEU A 77 -3.05 4.84 0.94
N LEU A 78 -3.69 4.04 0.08
CA LEU A 78 -4.15 4.50 -1.23
C LEU A 78 -5.23 5.58 -1.11
N MET A 79 -6.18 5.41 -0.19
CA MET A 79 -7.23 6.40 0.07
C MET A 79 -6.66 7.69 0.70
N GLU A 80 -5.71 7.58 1.64
CA GLU A 80 -4.99 8.73 2.20
C GLU A 80 -4.22 9.49 1.10
N LEU A 81 -3.51 8.77 0.22
CA LEU A 81 -2.81 9.37 -0.91
C LEU A 81 -3.79 10.04 -1.90
N ARG A 82 -4.94 9.40 -2.16
CA ARG A 82 -6.00 9.95 -3.02
C ARG A 82 -6.47 11.31 -2.50
N GLU A 83 -6.69 11.45 -1.19
CA GLU A 83 -7.09 12.71 -0.56
C GLU A 83 -5.99 13.77 -0.69
N GLN A 84 -4.72 13.41 -0.47
CA GLN A 84 -3.59 14.32 -0.67
C GLN A 84 -3.50 14.84 -2.11
N LEU A 85 -3.57 13.93 -3.09
CA LEU A 85 -3.50 14.29 -4.52
C LEU A 85 -4.71 15.09 -5.02
N ALA A 86 -5.84 15.04 -4.31
CA ALA A 86 -7.01 15.86 -4.62
C ALA A 86 -6.85 17.32 -4.14
N ILE A 87 -6.04 17.55 -3.10
CA ILE A 87 -5.72 18.87 -2.56
C ILE A 87 -4.58 19.52 -3.35
N GLU A 88 -3.59 18.73 -3.76
CA GLU A 88 -2.44 19.14 -4.57
C GLU A 88 -2.88 19.47 -6.01
N LYS A 89 -3.21 20.75 -6.27
CA LYS A 89 -3.49 21.28 -7.63
C LYS A 89 -2.25 21.32 -8.50
#